data_AF-A0A919FBT3-F1
#
_entry.id   AF-A0A919FBT3-F1
#
_cell.length_a   1.000
_cell.length_b   1.000
_cell.length_c   1.000
_cell.angle_alpha   90.00
_cell.angle_beta   90.00
_cell.angle_gamma   90.00
#
_symmetry.space_group_name_H-M   'P 1'
#
loop_
_entity.id
_entity.type
_entity.pdbx_description
1 polymer ?
#
loop_
_entity_poly.entity_id
_entity_poly.type
_entity_poly.pdbx_seq_one_letter_code
_entity_poly.pdbx_strand_id
1 'polypeptide(L)'
;MDGWQAFGVLAIPVLAGWSVLRVWLRSGGPRLTDRLAAGFWCSAGLAVGWSTGPGWLVPVSWVLIGLTLLTHLTGLVELFASRYVGPARGVDPEEFRLRLLAVCQEEATQGLVIGVGPDGGLVVWGLEAAGVGRDRNILTWGCPFCFLEDLVRELVPEADGPVQAYRALLARQANQLFVLRRGVIDLRWQAELRQVQGLKKPFANRCGTHRHGG
;
A
#
# COMPACT_ATOMS: atom_id res chain seq x y z
N MET A 1 -39.48 -6.41 28.83
CA MET A 1 -38.18 -6.18 28.18
C MET A 1 -37.44 -5.17 29.02
N ASP A 2 -36.44 -5.64 29.76
CA ASP A 2 -35.63 -4.76 30.60
C ASP A 2 -34.78 -3.85 29.69
N GLY A 3 -34.59 -2.58 30.06
CA GLY A 3 -33.90 -1.59 29.21
C GLY A 3 -32.50 -2.03 28.73
N TRP A 4 -31.85 -2.93 29.47
CA TRP A 4 -30.59 -3.57 29.10
C TRP A 4 -30.68 -4.46 27.85
N GLN A 5 -31.79 -5.16 27.65
CA GLN A 5 -32.03 -5.99 26.47
C GLN A 5 -32.29 -5.12 25.23
N ALA A 6 -33.07 -4.04 25.38
CA ALA A 6 -33.31 -3.09 24.30
C ALA A 6 -32.02 -2.35 23.88
N PHE A 7 -31.18 -1.98 24.85
CA PHE A 7 -29.89 -1.36 24.59
C PHE A 7 -28.92 -2.31 23.86
N GLY A 8 -28.84 -3.58 24.28
CA GLY A 8 -28.00 -4.58 23.62
C GLY A 8 -28.40 -4.85 22.16
N VAL A 9 -29.69 -4.91 21.88
CA VAL A 9 -30.23 -5.13 20.52
C VAL A 9 -29.86 -4.02 19.53
N LEU A 10 -29.72 -2.78 20.01
CA LEU A 10 -29.32 -1.64 19.17
C LEU A 10 -27.80 -1.41 19.16
N ALA A 11 -27.13 -1.58 20.29
CA ALA A 11 -25.70 -1.31 20.42
C ALA A 11 -24.83 -2.32 19.67
N ILE A 12 -25.17 -3.61 19.74
CA ILE A 12 -24.38 -4.68 19.11
C ILE A 12 -24.23 -4.51 17.59
N PRO A 13 -25.30 -4.32 16.78
CA PRO A 13 -25.16 -4.14 15.33
C PRO A 13 -24.41 -2.86 14.97
N VAL A 14 -24.56 -1.78 15.75
CA VAL A 14 -23.81 -0.55 15.55
C VAL A 14 -22.32 -0.75 15.83
N LEU A 15 -21.96 -1.43 16.93
CA LEU A 15 -20.57 -1.72 17.29
C LEU A 15 -19.92 -2.73 16.35
N ALA A 16 -20.67 -3.72 15.86
CA ALA A 16 -20.25 -4.65 14.83
C ALA A 16 -19.99 -3.91 13.51
N GLY A 17 -20.96 -3.13 13.03
CA GLY A 17 -20.84 -2.34 11.81
C GLY A 17 -19.68 -1.34 11.87
N TRP A 18 -19.53 -0.62 12.98
CA TRP A 18 -18.42 0.31 13.19
C TRP A 18 -17.05 -0.41 13.22
N SER A 19 -16.98 -1.58 13.84
CA SER A 19 -15.74 -2.36 13.89
C SER A 19 -15.35 -2.89 12.51
N VAL A 20 -16.32 -3.39 11.73
CA VAL A 20 -16.09 -3.76 10.31
C VAL A 20 -15.67 -2.53 9.51
N LEU A 21 -16.34 -1.39 9.67
CA LEU A 21 -16.00 -0.16 8.96
C LEU A 21 -14.56 0.29 9.24
N ARG A 22 -14.09 0.16 10.49
CA ARG A 22 -12.68 0.44 10.85
C ARG A 22 -11.69 -0.50 10.16
N VAL A 23 -12.06 -1.76 9.88
CA VAL A 23 -11.22 -2.67 9.10
C VAL A 23 -11.07 -2.17 7.65
N TRP A 24 -12.14 -1.61 7.07
CA TRP A 24 -12.16 -1.13 5.69
C TRP A 24 -11.58 0.27 5.47
N LEU A 25 -11.84 1.22 6.37
CA LEU A 25 -11.45 2.63 6.20
C LEU A 25 -10.02 2.94 6.60
N ARG A 26 -9.31 2.02 7.27
CA ARG A 26 -7.99 2.33 7.82
C ARG A 26 -6.91 2.37 6.74
N SER A 27 -6.35 3.56 6.53
CA SER A 27 -5.15 3.77 5.72
C SER A 27 -3.96 3.07 6.38
N GLY A 28 -3.45 2.00 5.76
CA GLY A 28 -2.36 1.17 6.30
C GLY A 28 -2.72 -0.30 6.51
N GLY A 29 -3.98 -0.67 6.28
CA GLY A 29 -4.49 -2.02 6.51
C GLY A 29 -5.05 -2.20 7.93
N PRO A 30 -5.91 -3.21 8.15
CA PRO A 30 -6.57 -3.41 9.43
C PRO A 30 -5.61 -3.93 10.50
N ARG A 31 -5.66 -3.34 11.71
CA ARG A 31 -4.89 -3.84 12.86
C ARG A 31 -5.49 -5.16 13.36
N LEU A 32 -4.67 -5.99 14.01
CA LEU A 32 -5.16 -7.20 14.68
C LEU A 32 -6.29 -6.89 15.66
N THR A 33 -6.18 -5.79 16.41
CA THR A 33 -7.21 -5.31 17.34
C THR A 33 -8.54 -4.97 16.66
N ASP A 34 -8.49 -4.40 15.45
CA ASP A 34 -9.71 -4.06 14.70
C ASP A 34 -10.42 -5.34 14.22
N ARG A 35 -9.64 -6.35 13.81
CA ARG A 35 -10.16 -7.67 13.41
C ARG A 35 -10.75 -8.42 14.60
N LEU A 36 -10.07 -8.43 15.74
CA LEU A 36 -10.57 -9.06 16.97
C LEU A 36 -11.86 -8.38 17.46
N ALA A 37 -11.92 -7.05 17.40
CA ALA A 37 -13.14 -6.32 17.74
C ALA A 37 -14.29 -6.65 16.77
N ALA A 38 -14.04 -6.67 15.46
CA ALA A 38 -15.05 -7.04 14.47
C ALA A 38 -15.57 -8.47 14.68
N GLY A 39 -14.65 -9.44 14.89
CA GLY A 39 -15.01 -10.82 15.20
C GLY A 39 -15.84 -10.93 16.48
N PHE A 40 -15.39 -10.29 17.56
CA PHE A 40 -16.10 -10.29 18.85
C PHE A 40 -17.53 -9.76 18.72
N TRP A 41 -17.72 -8.59 18.12
CA TRP A 41 -19.05 -7.97 17.99
C TRP A 41 -19.97 -8.73 17.03
N CYS A 42 -19.43 -9.32 15.96
CA CYS A 42 -20.24 -10.18 15.08
C CYS A 42 -20.66 -11.48 15.78
N SER A 43 -19.77 -12.12 16.54
CA SER A 43 -20.10 -13.31 17.33
C SER A 43 -21.10 -13.01 18.43
N ALA A 44 -21.00 -11.85 19.08
CA ALA A 44 -21.99 -11.38 20.05
C ALA A 44 -23.37 -11.16 19.39
N GLY A 45 -23.41 -10.60 18.17
CA GLY A 45 -24.64 -10.45 17.39
C GLY A 45 -25.32 -11.78 17.06
N LEU A 46 -24.54 -12.80 16.69
CA LEU A 46 -25.04 -14.16 16.48
C LEU A 46 -25.57 -14.80 17.77
N ALA A 47 -24.83 -14.69 18.87
CA ALA A 47 -25.22 -15.27 20.16
C ALA A 47 -26.52 -14.65 20.70
N VAL A 48 -26.68 -13.33 20.55
CA VAL A 48 -27.92 -12.63 20.92
C VAL A 48 -29.05 -13.00 19.97
N GLY A 49 -28.81 -12.99 18.66
CA GLY A 49 -29.81 -13.33 17.64
C GLY A 49 -30.36 -14.76 17.74
N TRP A 50 -29.55 -15.73 18.17
CA TRP A 50 -29.98 -17.12 18.35
C TRP A 50 -30.64 -17.44 19.69
N SER A 51 -30.41 -16.63 20.74
CA SER A 51 -30.91 -16.94 22.09
C SER A 51 -32.23 -16.25 22.41
N THR A 52 -32.21 -14.91 22.46
CA THR A 52 -33.31 -14.10 23.00
C THR A 52 -33.56 -12.81 22.20
N GLY A 53 -32.72 -12.56 21.20
CA GLY A 53 -32.75 -11.36 20.39
C GLY A 53 -33.57 -11.50 19.10
N PRO A 54 -33.77 -10.39 18.39
CA PRO A 54 -34.47 -10.39 17.11
C PRO A 54 -33.76 -11.26 16.05
N GLY A 55 -34.53 -12.10 15.36
CA GLY A 55 -34.01 -13.02 14.34
C GLY A 55 -33.27 -12.34 13.17
N TRP A 56 -33.48 -11.04 12.95
CA TRP A 56 -32.76 -10.26 11.93
C TRP A 56 -31.28 -10.02 12.27
N LEU A 57 -30.88 -10.13 13.54
CA LEU A 57 -29.47 -10.00 13.94
C LEU A 57 -28.60 -11.11 13.33
N VAL A 58 -29.19 -12.28 13.08
CA VAL A 58 -28.49 -13.43 12.49
C VAL A 58 -28.00 -13.14 11.07
N PRO A 59 -28.86 -12.78 10.09
CA PRO A 59 -28.41 -12.45 8.73
C PRO A 59 -27.49 -11.22 8.70
N VAL A 60 -27.74 -10.19 9.52
CA VAL A 60 -26.86 -9.00 9.60
C VAL A 60 -25.46 -9.37 10.07
N SER A 61 -25.35 -10.19 11.12
CA SER A 61 -24.06 -10.64 11.65
C SER A 61 -23.30 -11.49 10.63
N TRP A 62 -23.99 -12.37 9.90
CA TRP A 62 -23.38 -13.14 8.81
C TRP A 62 -22.86 -12.27 7.66
N VAL A 63 -23.61 -11.23 7.26
CA VAL A 63 -23.15 -10.27 6.25
C VAL A 63 -21.89 -9.54 6.73
N LEU A 64 -21.86 -9.09 7.98
CA LEU A 64 -20.69 -8.41 8.57
C LEU A 64 -19.47 -9.33 8.70
N ILE A 65 -19.67 -10.61 9.04
CA ILE A 65 -18.61 -11.63 9.01
C ILE A 65 -18.09 -11.81 7.60
N GLY A 66 -18.98 -11.95 6.61
CA GLY A 66 -18.60 -12.06 5.20
C GLY A 66 -17.77 -10.86 4.71
N LEU A 67 -18.21 -9.64 5.05
CA LEU A 67 -17.45 -8.41 4.77
C LEU A 67 -16.10 -8.37 5.47
N THR A 68 -15.98 -8.91 6.68
CA THR A 68 -14.70 -9.01 7.40
C THR A 68 -13.78 -10.02 6.71
N LEU A 69 -14.30 -11.19 6.30
CA LEU A 69 -13.55 -12.23 5.61
C LEU A 69 -13.08 -11.82 4.20
N LEU A 70 -13.88 -11.00 3.49
CA LEU A 70 -13.48 -10.42 2.20
C LEU A 70 -12.18 -9.59 2.28
N THR A 71 -11.87 -9.02 3.46
CA THR A 71 -10.58 -8.33 3.67
C THR A 71 -9.37 -9.27 3.69
N HIS A 72 -9.57 -10.56 3.99
CA HIS A 72 -8.52 -11.57 3.86
C HIS A 72 -8.31 -11.99 2.40
N LEU A 73 -9.39 -12.04 1.60
CA LEU A 73 -9.32 -12.37 0.18
C LEU A 73 -8.61 -11.26 -0.62
N THR A 74 -8.85 -9.99 -0.31
CA THR A 74 -8.12 -8.87 -0.93
C THR A 74 -6.62 -8.92 -0.60
N GLY A 75 -6.25 -9.23 0.65
CA GLY A 75 -4.85 -9.46 1.02
C GLY A 75 -4.21 -10.66 0.32
N LEU A 76 -4.98 -11.72 0.02
CA LEU A 76 -4.51 -12.84 -0.80
C LEU A 76 -4.29 -12.43 -2.26
N VAL A 77 -5.20 -11.65 -2.86
CA VAL A 77 -5.02 -11.12 -4.22
C VAL A 77 -3.78 -10.24 -4.29
N GLU A 78 -3.49 -9.42 -3.27
CA GLU A 78 -2.25 -8.65 -3.17
C GLU A 78 -1.00 -9.55 -3.05
N LEU A 79 -1.10 -10.64 -2.29
CA LEU A 79 -0.03 -11.63 -2.17
C LEU A 79 0.22 -12.38 -3.49
N PHE A 80 -0.83 -12.71 -4.23
CA PHE A 80 -0.72 -13.28 -5.58
C PHE A 80 -0.22 -12.25 -6.59
N ALA A 81 -0.61 -10.98 -6.46
CA ALA A 81 -0.07 -9.88 -7.26
C ALA A 81 1.44 -9.68 -7.02
N SER A 82 1.92 -9.91 -5.79
CA SER A 82 3.35 -9.88 -5.48
C SER A 82 4.16 -11.00 -6.17
N ARG A 83 3.51 -12.07 -6.64
CA ARG A 83 4.15 -13.09 -7.49
C ARG A 83 4.37 -12.63 -8.94
N TYR A 84 3.82 -11.48 -9.34
CA TYR A 84 4.15 -10.84 -10.62
C TYR A 84 5.40 -9.95 -10.53
N VAL A 85 5.96 -9.76 -9.33
CA VAL A 85 7.28 -9.16 -9.13
C VAL A 85 8.30 -10.29 -9.19
N GLY A 86 9.30 -10.15 -10.07
CA GLY A 86 10.34 -11.15 -10.29
C GLY A 86 11.23 -11.37 -9.05
N PRO A 87 12.16 -12.34 -9.11
CA PRO A 87 13.03 -12.67 -7.99
C PRO A 87 13.80 -11.45 -7.47
N ALA A 88 14.10 -11.46 -6.17
CA ALA A 88 14.92 -10.43 -5.56
C ALA A 88 16.36 -10.54 -6.06
N ARG A 89 16.88 -9.45 -6.61
CA ARG A 89 18.27 -9.37 -7.08
C ARG A 89 19.01 -8.26 -6.35
N GLY A 90 20.19 -8.59 -5.85
CA GLY A 90 21.13 -7.57 -5.37
C GLY A 90 21.68 -6.79 -6.55
N VAL A 91 21.60 -5.47 -6.52
CA VAL A 91 22.13 -4.59 -7.57
C VAL A 91 23.03 -3.53 -6.97
N ASP A 92 24.12 -3.21 -7.66
CA ASP A 92 24.92 -2.02 -7.32
C ASP A 92 24.10 -0.76 -7.64
N PRO A 93 23.99 0.21 -6.71
CA PRO A 93 23.23 1.44 -6.94
C PRO A 93 23.71 2.22 -8.16
N GLU A 94 25.01 2.45 -8.33
CA GLU A 94 25.49 3.30 -9.42
C GLU A 94 25.30 2.64 -10.78
N GLU A 95 25.60 1.34 -10.88
CA GLU A 95 25.33 0.59 -12.11
C GLU A 95 23.84 0.56 -12.45
N PHE A 96 22.99 0.37 -11.45
CA PHE A 96 21.54 0.33 -11.64
C PHE A 96 20.99 1.70 -12.06
N ARG A 97 21.47 2.78 -11.44
CA ARG A 97 21.12 4.16 -11.80
C ARG A 97 21.49 4.47 -13.25
N LEU A 98 22.74 4.21 -13.64
CA LEU A 98 23.20 4.44 -15.01
C LEU A 98 22.36 3.65 -16.02
N ARG A 99 22.05 2.39 -15.72
CA ARG A 99 21.18 1.57 -16.56
C ARG A 99 19.78 2.16 -16.71
N LEU A 100 19.16 2.61 -15.62
CA LEU A 100 17.82 3.21 -15.67
C LEU A 100 17.84 4.52 -16.47
N LEU A 101 18.84 5.38 -16.24
CA LEU A 101 18.98 6.63 -16.98
C LEU A 101 19.18 6.40 -18.48
N ALA A 102 20.03 5.44 -18.86
CA ALA A 102 20.26 5.09 -20.26
C ALA A 102 18.96 4.67 -20.95
N VAL A 103 18.17 3.80 -20.31
CA VAL A 103 16.87 3.36 -20.85
C VAL A 103 15.87 4.52 -20.94
N CYS A 104 15.88 5.44 -19.99
CA CYS A 104 14.97 6.60 -19.99
C CYS A 104 15.34 7.66 -21.04
N GLN A 105 16.57 7.63 -21.57
CA GLN A 105 16.99 8.51 -22.67
C GLN A 105 16.43 8.04 -24.01
N GLU A 106 16.15 6.74 -24.16
CA GLU A 106 15.54 6.19 -25.39
C GLU A 106 14.17 6.84 -25.66
N GLU A 107 13.94 7.28 -26.89
CA GLU A 107 12.66 7.91 -27.29
C GLU A 107 11.47 6.95 -27.18
N ALA A 108 11.72 5.64 -27.34
CA ALA A 108 10.69 4.61 -27.18
C ALA A 108 10.16 4.52 -25.73
N THR A 109 10.92 5.01 -24.75
CA THR A 109 10.53 4.98 -23.34
C THR A 109 9.60 6.15 -23.02
N GLN A 110 8.30 5.84 -22.93
CA GLN A 110 7.24 6.84 -22.74
C GLN A 110 6.82 7.03 -21.27
N GLY A 111 7.12 6.06 -20.41
CA GLY A 111 6.75 6.14 -19.01
C GLY A 111 7.29 4.98 -18.20
N LEU A 112 7.49 5.21 -16.92
CA LEU A 112 7.83 4.16 -15.96
C LEU A 112 7.15 4.44 -14.62
N VAL A 113 6.94 3.38 -13.86
CA VAL A 113 6.53 3.49 -12.47
C VAL A 113 7.62 2.90 -11.60
N ILE A 114 8.05 3.66 -10.59
CA ILE A 114 9.10 3.23 -9.68
C ILE A 114 8.73 3.53 -8.24
N GLY A 115 9.07 2.62 -7.34
CA GLY A 115 8.89 2.83 -5.91
C GLY A 115 9.65 1.82 -5.06
N VAL A 116 9.65 2.08 -3.75
CA VAL A 116 10.30 1.22 -2.76
C VAL A 116 9.24 0.34 -2.10
N GLY A 117 9.42 -0.98 -2.18
CA GLY A 117 8.60 -1.97 -1.51
C GLY A 117 8.80 -1.96 0.01
N PRO A 118 7.93 -2.65 0.77
CA PRO A 118 8.01 -2.71 2.25
C PRO A 118 9.27 -3.40 2.78
N ASP A 119 9.97 -4.15 1.92
CA ASP A 119 11.22 -4.86 2.20
C ASP A 119 12.47 -4.12 1.71
N GLY A 120 12.31 -2.89 1.19
CA GLY A 120 13.40 -2.04 0.72
C GLY A 120 13.82 -2.29 -0.72
N GLY A 121 13.18 -3.24 -1.41
CA GLY A 121 13.42 -3.48 -2.83
C GLY A 121 12.83 -2.38 -3.71
N LEU A 122 13.58 -1.94 -4.71
CA LEU A 122 13.11 -1.06 -5.78
C LEU A 122 12.38 -1.88 -6.82
N VAL A 123 11.16 -1.47 -7.14
CA VAL A 123 10.35 -2.08 -8.20
C VAL A 123 10.19 -1.07 -9.32
N VAL A 124 10.47 -1.49 -10.54
CA VAL A 124 10.35 -0.68 -11.76
C VAL A 124 9.40 -1.38 -12.72
N TRP A 125 8.45 -0.63 -13.28
CA TRP A 125 7.50 -1.08 -14.29
C TRP A 125 7.51 -0.16 -15.51
N GLY A 126 7.20 -0.69 -16.69
CA GLY A 126 7.11 0.08 -17.94
C GLY A 126 8.40 0.07 -18.77
N LEU A 127 9.45 -0.58 -18.28
CA LEU A 127 10.76 -0.71 -18.96
C LEU A 127 11.05 -2.14 -19.43
N GLU A 128 10.04 -3.02 -19.47
CA GLU A 128 10.22 -4.43 -19.78
C GLU A 128 10.68 -4.65 -21.23
N ALA A 129 10.14 -3.84 -22.15
CA ALA A 129 10.54 -3.85 -23.56
C ALA A 129 12.01 -3.41 -23.76
N ALA A 130 12.54 -2.61 -22.84
CA ALA A 130 13.94 -2.18 -22.80
C ALA A 130 14.84 -3.13 -21.98
N GLY A 131 14.34 -4.33 -21.65
CA GLY A 131 15.11 -5.36 -20.96
C GLY A 131 15.29 -5.14 -19.45
N VAL A 132 14.59 -4.16 -18.85
CA VAL A 132 14.51 -4.01 -17.39
C VAL A 132 13.27 -4.77 -16.92
N GLY A 133 13.49 -6.01 -16.47
CA GLY A 133 12.42 -6.87 -15.95
C GLY A 133 11.76 -6.29 -14.71
N ARG A 134 10.56 -6.78 -14.39
CA ARG A 134 9.80 -6.42 -13.17
C ARG A 134 10.39 -7.03 -11.89
N ASP A 135 11.71 -7.17 -11.85
CA ASP A 135 12.43 -7.76 -10.74
C ASP A 135 12.39 -6.83 -9.53
N ARG A 136 12.52 -7.42 -8.34
CA ARG A 136 12.71 -6.67 -7.12
C ARG A 136 14.20 -6.40 -6.95
N ASN A 137 14.62 -5.15 -7.15
CA ASN A 137 16.02 -4.76 -7.12
C ASN A 137 16.39 -4.28 -5.71
N ILE A 138 17.13 -5.09 -4.97
CA ILE A 138 17.63 -4.72 -3.63
C ILE A 138 19.00 -4.08 -3.81
N LEU A 139 19.14 -2.84 -3.38
CA LEU A 139 20.44 -2.17 -3.40
C LEU A 139 21.42 -2.91 -2.48
N THR A 140 22.64 -3.16 -2.97
CA THR A 140 23.71 -3.78 -2.17
C THR A 140 24.20 -2.86 -1.06
N TRP A 141 24.07 -1.53 -1.25
CA TRP A 141 24.38 -0.51 -0.26
C TRP A 141 23.53 0.76 -0.48
N GLY A 142 23.52 1.67 0.50
CA GLY A 142 22.78 2.94 0.40
C GLY A 142 21.30 2.87 0.75
N CYS A 143 20.63 4.02 0.69
CA CYS A 143 19.20 4.16 1.01
C CYS A 143 18.36 4.04 -0.27
N PRO A 144 17.40 3.09 -0.36
CA PRO A 144 16.53 2.97 -1.53
C PRO A 144 15.64 4.20 -1.74
N PHE A 145 15.27 4.91 -0.67
CA PHE A 145 14.51 6.15 -0.79
C PHE A 145 15.36 7.31 -1.32
N CYS A 146 16.61 7.46 -0.86
CA CYS A 146 17.50 8.50 -1.41
C CYS A 146 17.80 8.21 -2.88
N PHE A 147 18.12 6.95 -3.20
CA PHE A 147 18.33 6.51 -4.58
C PHE A 147 17.16 6.89 -5.49
N LEU A 148 15.94 6.58 -5.05
CA LEU A 148 14.72 6.90 -5.79
C LEU A 148 14.56 8.41 -6.01
N GLU A 149 14.77 9.20 -4.96
CA GLU A 149 14.67 10.66 -5.04
C GLU A 149 15.70 11.27 -5.98
N ASP A 150 16.94 10.78 -5.94
CA ASP A 150 18.02 11.27 -6.78
C ASP A 150 17.78 10.90 -8.25
N LEU A 151 17.34 9.67 -8.53
CA LEU A 151 16.90 9.26 -9.86
C LEU A 151 15.78 10.15 -10.41
N VAL A 152 14.77 10.46 -9.58
CA VAL A 152 13.64 11.32 -9.99
C VAL A 152 14.12 12.75 -10.27
N ARG A 153 15.05 13.29 -9.46
CA ARG A 153 15.66 14.61 -9.69
C ARG A 153 16.46 14.69 -10.99
N GLU A 154 17.12 13.60 -11.36
CA GLU A 154 17.89 13.56 -12.60
C GLU A 154 17.01 13.44 -13.84
N LEU A 155 15.89 12.71 -13.74
CA LEU A 155 14.98 12.53 -14.85
C LEU A 155 14.05 13.74 -15.05
N VAL A 156 13.54 14.31 -13.95
CA VAL A 156 12.50 15.34 -13.98
C VAL A 156 13.07 16.72 -13.61
N PRO A 157 13.11 17.69 -14.54
CA PRO A 157 13.68 19.02 -14.30
C PRO A 157 13.05 19.76 -13.11
N GLU A 158 11.78 19.49 -12.79
CA GLU A 158 11.02 20.13 -11.71
C GLU A 158 10.69 19.13 -10.57
N ALA A 159 11.58 18.18 -10.31
CA ALA A 159 11.38 17.10 -9.34
C ALA A 159 11.23 17.55 -7.88
N ASP A 160 11.69 18.74 -7.50
CA ASP A 160 11.75 19.15 -6.10
C ASP A 160 10.38 19.18 -5.42
N GLY A 161 9.34 19.64 -6.11
CA GLY A 161 7.96 19.61 -5.61
C GLY A 161 7.48 18.18 -5.33
N PRO A 162 7.47 17.29 -6.34
CA PRO A 162 7.13 15.88 -6.17
C PRO A 162 7.95 15.15 -5.09
N VAL A 163 9.26 15.40 -5.00
CA VAL A 163 10.12 14.76 -4.00
C VAL A 163 9.81 15.26 -2.59
N GLN A 164 9.55 16.55 -2.40
CA GLN A 164 9.11 17.06 -1.10
C GLN A 164 7.76 16.47 -0.67
N ALA A 165 6.81 16.37 -1.60
CA ALA A 165 5.52 15.74 -1.35
C ALA A 165 5.68 14.26 -0.97
N TYR A 166 6.58 13.54 -1.66
CA TYR A 166 6.91 12.16 -1.36
C TYR A 166 7.43 11.99 0.07
N ARG A 167 8.43 12.79 0.46
CA ARG A 167 8.98 12.80 1.82
C ARG A 167 7.93 13.09 2.88
N ALA A 168 7.06 14.07 2.63
CA ALA A 168 5.98 14.42 3.55
C ALA A 168 4.99 13.26 3.77
N LEU A 169 4.69 12.48 2.71
CA LEU A 169 3.84 11.30 2.80
C LEU A 169 4.55 10.13 3.49
N LEU A 170 5.84 9.90 3.21
CA LEU A 170 6.65 8.90 3.91
C LEU A 170 6.73 9.16 5.42
N ALA A 171 6.92 10.42 5.82
CA ALA A 171 6.92 10.82 7.23
C ALA A 171 5.61 10.47 7.95
N ARG A 172 4.49 10.43 7.22
CA ARG A 172 3.17 10.01 7.71
C ARG A 172 2.92 8.50 7.59
N GLN A 173 3.98 7.71 7.37
CA GLN A 173 3.90 6.26 7.16
C GLN A 173 3.04 5.86 5.96
N ALA A 174 2.95 6.71 4.93
CA ALA A 174 2.20 6.44 3.71
C ALA A 174 3.14 6.19 2.54
N ASN A 175 3.28 4.92 2.11
CA ASN A 175 4.11 4.59 0.96
C ASN A 175 3.46 5.03 -0.37
N GLN A 176 4.28 5.52 -1.29
CA GLN A 176 3.87 6.04 -2.59
C GLN A 176 4.81 5.53 -3.69
N LEU A 177 4.33 5.57 -4.93
CA LEU A 177 5.08 5.28 -6.14
C LEU A 177 5.24 6.59 -6.91
N PHE A 178 6.38 6.76 -7.58
CA PHE A 178 6.51 7.75 -8.64
C PHE A 178 6.03 7.14 -9.94
N VAL A 179 5.11 7.83 -10.60
CA VAL A 179 4.72 7.59 -11.98
C VAL A 179 5.41 8.65 -12.80
N LEU A 180 6.43 8.25 -13.57
CA LEU A 180 7.15 9.14 -14.46
C LEU A 180 6.58 8.97 -15.86
N ARG A 181 6.23 10.08 -16.51
CA ARG A 181 5.71 10.09 -17.88
C ARG A 181 6.46 11.11 -18.70
N ARG A 182 6.71 10.79 -19.96
CA ARG A 182 7.28 11.73 -20.90
C ARG A 182 6.15 12.49 -21.59
N GLY A 183 6.23 13.82 -21.61
CA GLY A 183 5.29 14.67 -22.31
C GLY A 183 5.34 14.40 -23.82
N VAL A 184 4.19 14.40 -24.49
CA VAL A 184 4.11 14.06 -25.92
C VAL A 184 4.64 15.18 -26.81
N ILE A 185 4.54 16.44 -26.34
CA ILE A 185 4.87 17.63 -27.14
C ILE A 185 6.26 18.17 -26.78
N ASP A 186 6.57 18.28 -25.49
CA ASP A 186 7.83 18.83 -24.99
C ASP A 186 8.90 17.76 -24.71
N LEU A 187 8.53 16.48 -24.78
CA LEU A 187 9.38 15.31 -24.48
C LEU A 187 10.03 15.36 -23.09
N ARG A 188 9.52 16.21 -22.20
CA ARG A 188 10.04 16.37 -20.84
C ARG A 188 9.42 15.33 -19.94
N TRP A 189 10.22 14.80 -19.03
CA TRP A 189 9.71 13.94 -17.99
C TRP A 189 8.93 14.73 -16.94
N GLN A 190 7.82 14.16 -16.50
CA GLN A 190 6.96 14.66 -15.45
C GLN A 190 6.79 13.57 -14.40
N ALA A 191 6.66 13.96 -13.13
CA ALA A 191 6.50 13.05 -12.01
C ALA A 191 5.16 13.26 -11.32
N GLU A 192 4.39 12.18 -11.17
CA GLU A 192 3.19 12.13 -10.35
C GLU A 192 3.36 11.12 -9.21
N LEU A 193 2.75 11.41 -8.06
CA LEU A 193 2.69 10.47 -6.95
C LEU A 193 1.42 9.65 -6.99
N ARG A 194 1.57 8.33 -6.86
CA ARG A 194 0.44 7.41 -6.79
C ARG A 194 0.53 6.54 -5.55
N GLN A 195 -0.60 6.36 -4.88
CA GLN A 195 -0.68 5.50 -3.71
C GLN A 195 -0.42 4.05 -4.10
N VAL A 196 0.43 3.37 -3.32
CA VAL A 196 0.63 1.91 -3.45
C VAL A 196 -0.70 1.20 -3.16
N GLN A 197 -1.15 0.40 -4.12
CA GLN A 197 -2.22 -0.57 -3.89
C GLN A 197 -1.60 -1.80 -3.21
N GLY A 198 -2.06 -2.12 -2.00
CA GLY A 198 -1.54 -3.24 -1.20
C GLY A 198 -0.80 -2.85 0.07
N LEU A 199 0.35 -3.47 0.34
CA LEU A 199 1.15 -3.22 1.55
C LEU A 199 1.65 -1.77 1.60
N LYS A 200 0.94 -0.93 2.36
CA LYS A 200 1.16 0.52 2.41
C LYS A 200 2.26 0.96 3.37
N LYS A 201 2.77 0.05 4.20
CA LYS A 201 3.79 0.37 5.19
C LYS A 201 5.13 0.61 4.47
N PRO A 202 5.77 1.78 4.65
CA PRO A 202 7.10 2.02 4.10
C PRO A 202 8.14 1.06 4.69
N PHE A 203 9.20 0.80 3.92
CA PHE A 203 10.38 0.11 4.41
C PHE A 203 11.01 0.88 5.59
N ALA A 204 11.34 0.16 6.66
CA ALA A 204 11.95 0.74 7.85
C ALA A 204 13.46 0.94 7.59
N ASN A 205 13.82 2.13 7.10
CA ASN A 205 15.23 2.50 6.87
C ASN A 205 15.78 3.42 7.98
N ARG A 206 17.11 3.40 8.14
CA ARG A 206 17.85 4.16 9.15
C ARG A 206 18.79 5.21 8.57
N CYS A 207 18.50 5.74 7.37
CA CYS A 207 19.27 6.88 6.86
C CYS A 207 18.86 8.18 7.58
N GLY A 208 19.73 9.18 7.59
CA GLY A 208 19.47 10.47 8.27
C GLY A 208 18.22 11.20 7.77
N THR A 209 17.86 11.01 6.50
CA THR A 209 16.74 11.71 5.84
C THR A 209 15.40 10.99 6.00
N HIS A 210 15.38 9.65 6.00
CA HIS A 210 14.16 8.82 5.98
C HIS A 210 14.05 7.92 7.21
N ARG A 211 14.62 8.34 8.34
CA ARG A 211 14.51 7.60 9.60
C ARG A 211 13.05 7.55 10.03
N HIS A 212 12.44 6.39 9.88
CA HIS A 212 11.03 6.18 10.15
C HIS A 212 10.85 4.93 11.01
N GLY A 213 10.57 5.12 12.30
CA GLY A 213 10.32 4.04 13.26
C GLY A 213 11.53 3.68 14.12
N GLY A 214 11.46 4.05 15.40
CA GLY A 214 11.97 3.26 16.51
C GLY A 214 10.86 2.36 17.02
#